data_AF-A0A8T5N8L7-F1
#
_entry.id   AF-A0A8T5N8L7-F1
#
_cell.length_a   1.000
_cell.length_b   1.000
_cell.length_c   1.000
_cell.angle_alpha   90.00
_cell.angle_beta   90.00
_cell.angle_gamma   90.00
#
_symmetry.space_group_name_H-M   'P 1'
#
loop_
_entity.id
_entity.type
_entity.pdbx_description
1 polymer ?
#
loop_
_entity_poly.entity_id
_entity_poly.type
_entity_poly.pdbx_seq_one_letter_code
_entity_poly.pdbx_strand_id
1 'polypeptide(L)'
;MSISDYYMTAPLSEPPFFQNREFGFRKSGDKMVRHRAFSSLQKLRVFLIETSPDHVYFSSSKYADPAAYPMEDKKKGWQGSDLVFDLDYDHLKRPTLREAKKQSEKLMLILKDDLGFKKLLYVDSGSRGFHVHVHDECVQKLDNAERREIADFFGHYKTKRGRKIINPNWVEIDTVVTTDFTRLIRLPGSLNVKKDSARACTIIKDS
;
A
#
# COMPACT_ATOMS: atom_id res chain seq x y z
N MET A 1 18.65 7.05 18.59
CA MET A 1 18.84 6.07 17.50
C MET A 1 18.71 6.83 16.20
N SER A 2 19.74 6.78 15.35
CA SER A 2 19.67 7.39 14.02
C SER A 2 18.78 6.56 13.07
N ILE A 3 18.40 7.14 11.93
CA ILE A 3 17.68 6.40 10.87
C ILE A 3 18.55 5.25 10.34
N SER A 4 19.86 5.47 10.22
CA SER A 4 20.82 4.44 9.80
C SER A 4 20.84 3.27 10.79
N ASP A 5 20.94 3.57 12.10
CA ASP A 5 20.93 2.55 13.16
C ASP A 5 19.63 1.73 13.13
N TYR A 6 18.49 2.37 12.90
CA TYR A 6 17.22 1.68 12.76
C TYR A 6 17.24 0.67 11.61
N TYR A 7 17.74 1.07 10.43
CA TYR A 7 17.78 0.20 9.26
C TYR A 7 18.79 -0.95 9.36
N MET A 8 19.72 -0.94 10.32
CA MET A 8 20.59 -2.10 10.58
C MET A 8 19.77 -3.35 10.96
N THR A 9 18.72 -3.18 11.77
CA THR A 9 17.93 -4.29 12.32
C THR A 9 16.43 -4.19 12.02
N ALA A 10 15.99 -3.19 11.27
CA ALA A 10 14.58 -3.00 10.92
C ALA A 10 13.96 -4.28 10.33
N PRO A 11 12.74 -4.67 10.75
CA PRO A 11 12.04 -5.85 10.22
C PRO A 11 11.40 -5.52 8.86
N LEU A 12 12.24 -5.22 7.86
CA LEU A 12 11.81 -4.93 6.50
C LEU A 12 11.09 -6.13 5.90
N SER A 13 9.91 -5.89 5.33
CA SER A 13 9.16 -6.90 4.59
C SER A 13 9.73 -7.06 3.18
N GLU A 14 9.79 -8.29 2.69
CA GLU A 14 10.03 -8.60 1.28
C GLU A 14 8.68 -8.72 0.56
N PRO A 15 8.24 -7.69 -0.20
CA PRO A 15 6.99 -7.79 -0.95
C PRO A 15 7.01 -8.95 -1.97
N PRO A 16 5.86 -9.59 -2.26
CA PRO A 16 5.76 -10.59 -3.31
C PRO A 16 6.31 -10.08 -4.65
N PHE A 17 7.10 -10.91 -5.33
CA PHE A 17 7.82 -10.55 -6.55
C PHE A 17 8.77 -9.35 -6.35
N PHE A 18 9.51 -9.34 -5.25
CA PHE A 18 10.41 -8.26 -4.83
C PHE A 18 11.26 -7.66 -5.95
N GLN A 19 11.90 -8.52 -6.74
CA GLN A 19 12.79 -8.11 -7.83
C GLN A 19 12.07 -7.42 -8.99
N ASN A 20 10.76 -7.60 -9.11
CA ASN A 20 9.91 -6.97 -10.12
C ASN A 20 9.27 -5.66 -9.62
N ARG A 21 9.62 -5.19 -8.41
CA ARG A 21 9.10 -3.95 -7.82
C ARG A 21 10.04 -2.78 -8.09
N GLU A 22 9.45 -1.65 -8.44
CA GLU A 22 10.14 -0.37 -8.34
C GLU A 22 10.14 0.08 -6.88
N PHE A 23 11.26 0.62 -6.41
CA PHE A 23 11.40 1.27 -5.12
C PHE A 23 11.55 2.78 -5.28
N GLY A 24 10.89 3.50 -4.37
CA GLY A 24 10.95 4.95 -4.23
C GLY A 24 11.44 5.36 -2.85
N PHE A 25 12.25 6.41 -2.78
CA PHE A 25 12.85 6.89 -1.54
C PHE A 25 12.69 8.41 -1.45
N ARG A 26 12.44 8.90 -0.24
CA ARG A 26 12.40 10.35 0.02
C ARG A 26 13.16 10.66 1.30
N LYS A 27 13.92 11.75 1.25
CA LYS A 27 14.53 12.42 2.39
C LYS A 27 13.98 13.84 2.49
N SER A 28 13.90 14.39 3.69
CA SER A 28 13.31 15.70 3.96
C SER A 28 14.08 16.78 3.22
N GLY A 29 13.36 17.63 2.49
CA GLY A 29 13.94 18.66 1.63
C GLY A 29 14.30 18.18 0.21
N ASP A 30 14.36 16.87 -0.04
CA ASP A 30 14.77 16.31 -1.32
C ASP A 30 13.59 15.88 -2.19
N LYS A 31 13.82 15.84 -3.51
CA LYS A 31 12.90 15.20 -4.46
C LYS A 31 12.91 13.69 -4.24
N MET A 32 11.78 13.04 -4.55
CA MET A 32 11.68 11.59 -4.51
C MET A 32 12.67 10.96 -5.51
N VAL A 33 13.51 10.05 -5.04
CA VAL A 33 14.35 9.18 -5.86
C VAL A 33 13.52 7.95 -6.25
N ARG A 34 13.41 7.68 -7.55
CA ARG A 34 12.59 6.61 -8.12
C ARG A 34 13.40 5.75 -9.09
N HIS A 35 12.74 4.80 -9.76
CA HIS A 35 13.35 3.94 -10.79
C HIS A 35 14.51 3.09 -10.25
N ARG A 36 14.38 2.62 -9.01
CA ARG A 36 15.33 1.68 -8.41
C ARG A 36 14.70 0.31 -8.24
N ALA A 37 15.52 -0.71 -8.36
CA ALA A 37 15.15 -2.10 -8.09
C ALA A 37 16.31 -2.80 -7.41
N PHE A 38 16.01 -3.83 -6.63
CA PHE A 38 17.00 -4.54 -5.82
C PHE A 38 16.86 -6.03 -6.06
N SER A 39 17.99 -6.74 -6.12
CA SER A 39 17.97 -8.19 -6.32
C SER A 39 17.71 -8.98 -5.03
N SER A 40 17.76 -8.34 -3.86
CA SER A 40 17.47 -8.95 -2.56
C SER A 40 17.16 -7.90 -1.49
N LEU A 41 16.48 -8.32 -0.42
CA LEU A 41 16.23 -7.50 0.77
C LEU A 41 17.53 -6.98 1.42
N GLN A 42 18.61 -7.77 1.38
CA GLN A 42 19.90 -7.37 1.94
C GLN A 42 20.52 -6.20 1.18
N LYS A 43 20.46 -6.19 -0.17
CA LYS A 43 20.94 -5.06 -0.96
C LYS A 43 20.12 -3.79 -0.71
N LEU A 44 18.81 -3.94 -0.55
CA LEU A 44 17.96 -2.83 -0.13
C LEU A 44 18.38 -2.31 1.25
N ARG A 45 18.61 -3.19 2.22
CA ARG A 45 19.04 -2.81 3.57
C ARG A 45 20.34 -2.01 3.56
N VAL A 46 21.37 -2.47 2.84
CA VAL A 46 22.64 -1.74 2.71
C VAL A 46 22.40 -0.32 2.18
N PHE A 47 21.59 -0.20 1.12
CA PHE A 47 21.23 1.11 0.57
C PHE A 47 20.50 2.01 1.58
N LEU A 48 19.59 1.46 2.40
CA LEU A 48 18.86 2.21 3.43
C LEU A 48 19.77 2.70 4.56
N ILE A 49 20.74 1.90 4.97
CA ILE A 49 21.74 2.27 5.98
C ILE A 49 22.60 3.44 5.46
N GLU A 50 23.08 3.34 4.23
CA GLU A 50 23.94 4.34 3.59
C GLU A 50 23.22 5.67 3.31
N THR A 51 21.99 5.60 2.80
CA THR A 51 21.26 6.80 2.35
C THR A 51 20.40 7.43 3.44
N SER A 52 20.02 6.65 4.46
CA SER A 52 19.15 7.04 5.57
C SER A 52 17.89 7.81 5.12
N PRO A 53 17.02 7.20 4.29
CA PRO A 53 15.82 7.88 3.79
C PRO A 53 14.73 7.95 4.86
N ASP A 54 14.00 9.05 4.87
CA ASP A 54 12.86 9.32 5.76
C ASP A 54 11.64 8.48 5.40
N HIS A 55 11.53 8.09 4.14
CA HIS A 55 10.44 7.29 3.62
C HIS A 55 10.93 6.32 2.55
N VAL A 56 10.42 5.10 2.63
CA VAL A 56 10.69 4.02 1.68
C VAL A 56 9.37 3.50 1.13
N TYR A 57 9.31 3.37 -0.18
CA TYR A 57 8.14 2.89 -0.90
C TYR A 57 8.52 1.82 -1.92
N PHE A 58 7.55 1.00 -2.28
CA PHE A 58 7.63 0.06 -3.40
C PHE A 58 6.35 0.14 -4.25
N SER A 59 6.41 -0.25 -5.52
CA SER A 59 5.26 -0.19 -6.42
C SER A 59 4.22 -1.27 -6.13
N SER A 60 2.93 -0.91 -6.18
CA SER A 60 1.82 -1.88 -6.22
C SER A 60 1.86 -2.77 -7.46
N SER A 61 2.41 -2.23 -8.55
CA SER A 61 2.67 -2.95 -9.80
C SER A 61 3.99 -3.73 -9.81
N LYS A 62 4.02 -4.75 -10.66
CA LYS A 62 5.16 -5.58 -11.02
C LYS A 62 5.56 -5.29 -12.46
N TYR A 63 6.86 -5.23 -12.71
CA TYR A 63 7.43 -4.93 -14.01
C TYR A 63 8.52 -5.94 -14.37
N ALA A 64 8.66 -6.22 -15.67
CA ALA A 64 9.79 -6.96 -16.20
C ALA A 64 11.11 -6.20 -16.00
N ASP A 65 11.09 -4.88 -16.23
CA ASP A 65 12.18 -3.97 -15.90
C ASP A 65 11.67 -2.84 -14.96
N PRO A 66 11.74 -3.03 -13.64
CA PRO A 66 11.29 -2.03 -12.66
C PRO A 66 12.20 -0.80 -12.55
N ALA A 67 13.42 -0.84 -13.10
CA ALA A 67 14.34 0.28 -13.10
C ALA A 67 14.27 1.12 -14.38
N ALA A 68 13.53 0.67 -15.41
CA ALA A 68 13.42 1.37 -16.69
C ALA A 68 13.01 2.85 -16.52
N TYR A 69 13.59 3.69 -17.37
CA TYR A 69 13.25 5.10 -17.49
C TYR A 69 13.22 5.46 -18.98
N PRO A 70 12.17 6.12 -19.47
CA PRO A 70 11.04 6.72 -18.74
C PRO A 70 9.94 5.72 -18.31
N MET A 71 8.91 6.19 -17.60
CA MET A 71 7.85 5.33 -17.02
C MET A 71 7.02 4.59 -18.08
N GLU A 72 6.91 5.16 -19.28
CA GLU A 72 6.23 4.56 -20.44
C GLU A 72 6.83 3.21 -20.81
N ASP A 73 8.15 3.03 -20.67
CA ASP A 73 8.80 1.75 -20.97
C ASP A 73 8.48 0.70 -19.90
N LYS A 74 8.31 1.09 -18.63
CA LYS A 74 7.80 0.18 -17.60
C LYS A 74 6.38 -0.28 -17.92
N LYS A 75 5.52 0.61 -18.45
CA LYS A 75 4.15 0.22 -18.84
C LYS A 75 4.17 -0.88 -19.90
N LYS A 76 5.15 -0.89 -20.82
CA LYS A 76 5.32 -1.96 -21.82
C LYS A 76 5.70 -3.31 -21.17
N GLY A 77 6.43 -3.27 -20.06
CA GLY A 77 6.83 -4.44 -19.28
C GLY A 77 5.92 -4.75 -18.08
N TRP A 78 4.71 -4.19 -18.00
CA TRP A 78 3.82 -4.39 -16.85
C TRP A 78 3.32 -5.84 -16.75
N GLN A 79 3.50 -6.45 -15.59
CA GLN A 79 3.20 -7.87 -15.35
C GLN A 79 1.98 -8.09 -14.46
N GLY A 80 1.52 -7.07 -13.75
CA GLY A 80 0.35 -7.13 -12.88
C GLY A 80 0.46 -6.16 -11.71
N SER A 81 -0.59 -6.01 -10.92
CA SER A 81 -0.57 -5.17 -9.73
C SER A 81 -1.40 -5.75 -8.60
N ASP A 82 -0.88 -5.59 -7.38
CA ASP A 82 -1.66 -5.80 -6.17
C ASP A 82 -2.85 -4.84 -6.13
N LEU A 83 -3.87 -5.21 -5.38
CA LEU A 83 -4.99 -4.33 -5.03
C LEU A 83 -4.75 -3.81 -3.62
N VAL A 84 -4.75 -2.48 -3.46
CA VAL A 84 -4.38 -1.84 -2.19
C VAL A 84 -5.44 -0.86 -1.76
N PHE A 85 -5.88 -0.99 -0.52
CA PHE A 85 -6.82 -0.10 0.13
C PHE A 85 -6.08 0.75 1.15
N ASP A 86 -6.31 2.06 1.12
CA ASP A 86 -5.77 3.00 2.10
C ASP A 86 -6.91 3.62 2.91
N LEU A 87 -6.73 3.67 4.23
CA LEU A 87 -7.68 4.20 5.20
C LEU A 87 -6.95 5.22 6.08
N ASP A 88 -6.83 6.45 5.58
CA ASP A 88 -6.34 7.61 6.35
C ASP A 88 -7.50 8.19 7.18
N TYR A 89 -7.29 8.40 8.49
CA TYR A 89 -8.35 8.96 9.33
C TYR A 89 -8.81 10.35 8.86
N ASP A 90 -7.95 11.13 8.19
CA ASP A 90 -8.33 12.44 7.65
C ASP A 90 -9.40 12.35 6.55
N HIS A 91 -9.55 11.17 5.93
CA HIS A 91 -10.56 10.93 4.90
C HIS A 91 -11.87 10.36 5.47
N LEU A 92 -11.95 10.12 6.78
CA LEU A 92 -13.14 9.59 7.43
C LEU A 92 -14.08 10.70 7.89
N LYS A 93 -15.39 10.44 7.83
CA LYS A 93 -16.42 11.29 8.46
C LYS A 93 -16.16 11.51 9.96
N ARG A 94 -15.59 10.50 10.63
CA ARG A 94 -15.15 10.58 12.03
C ARG A 94 -13.63 10.45 12.08
N PRO A 95 -12.89 11.56 12.00
CA PRO A 95 -11.45 11.54 11.77
C PRO A 95 -10.67 11.18 13.04
N THR A 96 -10.70 9.91 13.40
CA THR A 96 -9.94 9.35 14.52
C THR A 96 -9.22 8.08 14.10
N LEU A 97 -8.02 7.87 14.62
CA LEU A 97 -7.27 6.64 14.37
C LEU A 97 -8.04 5.39 14.84
N ARG A 98 -8.84 5.51 15.91
CA ARG A 98 -9.72 4.44 16.39
C ARG A 98 -10.78 4.06 15.37
N GLU A 99 -11.40 5.02 14.71
CA GLU A 99 -12.37 4.76 13.66
C GLU A 99 -11.69 4.17 12.42
N ALA A 100 -10.53 4.69 12.01
CA ALA A 100 -9.75 4.12 10.91
C ALA A 100 -9.39 2.66 11.15
N LYS A 101 -9.01 2.31 12.40
CA LYS A 101 -8.72 0.93 12.78
C LYS A 101 -9.97 0.05 12.69
N LYS A 102 -11.10 0.53 13.22
CA LYS A 102 -12.37 -0.21 13.17
C LYS A 102 -12.82 -0.46 11.73
N GLN A 103 -12.70 0.54 10.86
CA GLN A 103 -13.09 0.42 9.46
C GLN A 103 -12.14 -0.49 8.67
N SER A 104 -10.84 -0.46 8.94
CA SER A 104 -9.87 -1.36 8.30
C SER A 104 -10.01 -2.81 8.79
N GLU A 105 -10.33 -3.05 10.07
CA GLU A 105 -10.68 -4.39 10.56
C GLU A 105 -11.95 -4.93 9.90
N LYS A 106 -12.97 -4.08 9.72
CA LYS A 106 -14.18 -4.43 8.97
C LYS A 106 -13.85 -4.75 7.51
N LEU A 107 -13.01 -3.95 6.86
CA LEU A 107 -12.55 -4.18 5.50
C LEU A 107 -11.86 -5.54 5.36
N MET A 108 -10.95 -5.88 6.28
CA MET A 108 -10.25 -7.17 6.30
C MET A 108 -11.23 -8.34 6.36
N LEU A 109 -12.28 -8.25 7.19
CA LEU A 109 -13.30 -9.28 7.28
C LEU A 109 -14.07 -9.43 5.96
N ILE A 110 -14.52 -8.32 5.37
CA ILE A 110 -15.28 -8.35 4.10
C ILE A 110 -14.41 -8.89 2.95
N LEU A 111 -13.15 -8.44 2.84
CA LEU A 111 -12.23 -8.93 1.80
C LEU A 111 -12.02 -10.44 1.89
N LYS A 112 -11.89 -10.96 3.11
CA LYS A 112 -11.68 -12.38 3.35
C LYS A 112 -12.95 -13.21 3.21
N ASP A 113 -14.00 -12.83 3.92
CA ASP A 113 -15.17 -13.68 4.15
C ASP A 113 -16.24 -13.48 3.06
N ASP A 114 -16.44 -12.24 2.60
CA ASP A 114 -17.45 -11.93 1.56
C ASP A 114 -16.86 -12.03 0.14
N LEU A 115 -15.62 -11.54 -0.06
CA LEU A 115 -14.97 -11.51 -1.38
C LEU A 115 -14.02 -12.69 -1.61
N GLY A 116 -13.70 -13.47 -0.57
CA GLY A 116 -12.97 -14.73 -0.70
C GLY A 116 -11.48 -14.57 -0.99
N PHE A 117 -10.89 -13.39 -0.80
CA PHE A 117 -9.46 -13.17 -0.98
C PHE A 117 -8.64 -13.92 0.08
N LYS A 118 -7.50 -14.46 -0.34
CA LYS A 118 -6.70 -15.38 0.48
C LYS A 118 -5.36 -14.83 0.88
N LYS A 119 -4.76 -13.93 0.09
CA LYS A 119 -3.41 -13.39 0.33
C LYS A 119 -3.52 -11.93 0.75
N LEU A 120 -3.76 -11.70 2.05
CA LEU A 120 -4.05 -10.39 2.63
C LEU A 120 -2.93 -9.93 3.56
N LEU A 121 -2.45 -8.70 3.37
CA LEU A 121 -1.49 -8.05 4.25
C LEU A 121 -2.11 -6.80 4.88
N TYR A 122 -2.28 -6.80 6.20
CA TYR A 122 -2.82 -5.68 6.96
C TYR A 122 -1.70 -4.91 7.66
N VAL A 123 -1.63 -3.59 7.44
CA VAL A 123 -0.47 -2.77 7.79
C VAL A 123 -0.91 -1.49 8.52
N ASP A 124 -0.25 -1.15 9.64
CA ASP A 124 -0.26 0.21 10.21
C ASP A 124 0.71 1.06 9.38
N SER A 125 0.22 2.15 8.78
CA SER A 125 1.00 3.07 7.94
C SER A 125 2.15 3.79 8.67
N GLY A 126 2.21 3.68 10.01
CA GLY A 126 3.12 4.43 10.86
C GLY A 126 2.73 5.91 10.98
N SER A 127 1.47 6.25 10.69
CA SER A 127 1.02 7.66 10.66
C SER A 127 -0.45 7.80 11.05
N ARG A 128 -1.34 7.94 10.07
CA ARG A 128 -2.73 8.36 10.26
C ARG A 128 -3.73 7.28 9.88
N GLY A 129 -3.25 6.12 9.45
CA GLY A 129 -4.11 5.18 8.79
C GLY A 129 -3.52 3.80 8.68
N PHE A 130 -4.23 2.99 7.91
CA PHE A 130 -3.93 1.59 7.70
C PHE A 130 -3.98 1.27 6.22
N HIS A 131 -3.16 0.31 5.79
CA HIS A 131 -3.24 -0.24 4.45
C HIS A 131 -3.68 -1.69 4.52
N VAL A 132 -4.46 -2.12 3.53
CA VAL A 132 -4.74 -3.54 3.29
C VAL A 132 -4.30 -3.86 1.87
N HIS A 133 -3.38 -4.81 1.71
CA HIS A 133 -2.94 -5.27 0.40
C HIS A 133 -3.56 -6.63 0.11
N VAL A 134 -3.99 -6.83 -1.13
CA VAL A 134 -4.45 -8.10 -1.67
C VAL A 134 -3.47 -8.55 -2.74
N HIS A 135 -2.88 -9.71 -2.53
CA HIS A 135 -1.84 -10.31 -3.39
C HIS A 135 -2.35 -11.51 -4.19
N ASP A 136 -3.64 -11.81 -4.12
CA ASP A 136 -4.27 -12.87 -4.91
C ASP A 136 -3.98 -12.73 -6.40
N GLU A 137 -3.85 -13.86 -7.09
CA GLU A 137 -3.53 -13.85 -8.52
C GLU A 137 -4.66 -13.24 -9.37
N CYS A 138 -5.90 -13.39 -8.93
CA CYS A 138 -7.08 -12.84 -9.60
C CYS A 138 -7.08 -11.30 -9.64
N VAL A 139 -6.43 -10.61 -8.70
CA VAL A 139 -6.39 -9.14 -8.71
C VAL A 139 -5.29 -8.57 -9.62
N GLN A 140 -4.34 -9.41 -10.04
CA GLN A 140 -3.12 -8.95 -10.70
C GLN A 140 -3.37 -8.30 -12.05
N LYS A 141 -4.44 -8.69 -12.75
CA LYS A 141 -4.77 -8.20 -14.10
C LYS A 141 -5.95 -7.24 -14.14
N LEU A 142 -6.50 -6.87 -12.99
CA LEU A 142 -7.63 -5.94 -12.93
C LEU A 142 -7.23 -4.56 -13.46
N ASP A 143 -8.04 -4.05 -14.38
CA ASP A 143 -7.92 -2.69 -14.90
C ASP A 143 -8.51 -1.66 -13.94
N ASN A 144 -8.45 -0.38 -14.32
CA ASN A 144 -8.97 0.71 -13.49
C ASN A 144 -10.49 0.65 -13.29
N ALA A 145 -11.25 0.18 -14.28
CA ALA A 145 -12.70 0.09 -14.18
C ALA A 145 -13.10 -1.06 -13.25
N GLU A 146 -12.47 -2.22 -13.38
CA GLU A 146 -12.70 -3.36 -12.49
C GLU A 146 -12.30 -3.03 -11.04
N ARG A 147 -11.17 -2.34 -10.84
CA ARG A 147 -10.77 -1.84 -9.51
C ARG A 147 -11.76 -0.81 -8.98
N ARG A 148 -12.34 0.00 -9.85
CA ARG A 148 -13.36 1.00 -9.47
C ARG A 148 -14.62 0.31 -8.98
N GLU A 149 -15.08 -0.75 -9.64
CA GLU A 149 -16.22 -1.55 -9.18
C GLU A 149 -15.96 -2.14 -7.78
N ILE A 150 -14.74 -2.65 -7.53
CA ILE A 150 -14.36 -3.12 -6.19
C ILE A 150 -14.34 -1.98 -5.17
N ALA A 151 -13.85 -0.79 -5.53
CA ALA A 151 -13.86 0.35 -4.63
C ALA A 151 -15.31 0.81 -4.32
N ASP A 152 -16.18 0.83 -5.33
CA ASP A 152 -17.58 1.25 -5.21
C ASP A 152 -18.43 0.23 -4.43
N PHE A 153 -18.03 -1.04 -4.37
CA PHE A 153 -18.63 -2.05 -3.49
C PHE A 153 -18.60 -1.63 -2.00
N PHE A 154 -17.59 -0.87 -1.58
CA PHE A 154 -17.47 -0.32 -0.23
C PHE A 154 -18.19 1.02 -0.06
N GLY A 155 -18.85 1.55 -1.09
CA GLY A 155 -19.55 2.82 -1.06
C GLY A 155 -20.64 2.88 0.02
N HIS A 156 -20.96 4.09 0.50
CA HIS A 156 -21.89 4.31 1.61
C HIS A 156 -23.32 3.82 1.34
N TYR A 157 -23.73 3.81 0.08
CA TYR A 157 -25.07 3.46 -0.34
C TYR A 157 -25.06 2.42 -1.44
N LYS A 158 -26.13 1.62 -1.49
CA LYS A 158 -26.42 0.74 -2.62
C LYS A 158 -27.89 0.80 -3.00
N THR A 159 -28.20 0.36 -4.22
CA THR A 159 -29.59 0.31 -4.72
C THR A 159 -30.20 -1.05 -4.42
N LYS A 160 -31.40 -1.07 -3.82
CA LYS A 160 -32.20 -2.28 -3.62
C LYS A 160 -33.66 -1.98 -3.96
N ARG A 161 -34.23 -2.70 -4.93
CA ARG A 161 -35.61 -2.48 -5.43
C ARG A 161 -35.87 -1.00 -5.81
N GLY A 162 -34.94 -0.38 -6.52
CA GLY A 162 -35.03 1.02 -6.95
C GLY A 162 -34.85 2.07 -5.85
N ARG A 163 -34.56 1.68 -4.60
CA ARG A 163 -34.34 2.61 -3.47
C ARG A 163 -32.89 2.61 -3.03
N LYS A 164 -32.37 3.79 -2.69
CA LYS A 164 -31.05 3.97 -2.08
C LYS A 164 -31.12 3.58 -0.61
N ILE A 165 -30.32 2.59 -0.21
CA ILE A 165 -30.23 2.10 1.18
C ILE A 165 -28.78 2.18 1.66
N ILE A 166 -28.57 2.24 2.98
CA ILE A 166 -27.23 2.16 3.57
C ILE A 166 -26.63 0.81 3.20
N ASN A 167 -25.39 0.83 2.70
CA ASN A 167 -24.66 -0.38 2.39
C ASN A 167 -24.14 -1.01 3.69
N PRO A 168 -24.53 -2.26 4.03
CA PRO A 168 -23.98 -2.95 5.20
C PRO A 168 -22.45 -3.12 5.11
N ASN A 169 -21.91 -3.20 3.89
CA ASN A 169 -20.49 -3.39 3.62
C ASN A 169 -19.74 -2.06 3.48
N TRP A 170 -20.38 -0.94 3.80
CA TRP A 170 -19.74 0.37 3.71
C TRP A 170 -18.47 0.45 4.56
N VAL A 171 -17.39 0.91 3.91
CA VAL A 171 -16.10 1.28 4.48
C VAL A 171 -15.64 2.55 3.75
N GLU A 172 -15.12 3.51 4.48
CA GLU A 172 -14.54 4.75 3.92
C GLU A 172 -13.08 4.47 3.53
N ILE A 173 -12.87 4.17 2.25
CA ILE A 173 -11.55 3.95 1.66
C ILE A 173 -11.16 5.11 0.76
N ASP A 174 -9.85 5.32 0.57
CA ASP A 174 -9.36 6.14 -0.54
C ASP A 174 -9.52 5.38 -1.87
N THR A 175 -10.57 5.74 -2.61
CA THR A 175 -10.87 5.10 -3.90
C THR A 175 -9.80 5.38 -4.95
N VAL A 176 -9.08 6.50 -4.87
CA VAL A 176 -8.01 6.84 -5.83
C VAL A 176 -6.79 5.96 -5.61
N VAL A 177 -6.48 5.62 -4.35
CA VAL A 177 -5.45 4.64 -4.03
C VAL A 177 -5.84 3.25 -4.53
N THR A 178 -7.11 2.88 -4.36
CA THR A 178 -7.61 1.55 -4.76
C THR A 178 -7.60 1.35 -6.27
N THR A 179 -7.93 2.39 -7.04
CA THR A 179 -7.99 2.31 -8.51
C THR A 179 -6.63 2.45 -9.18
N ASP A 180 -5.74 3.32 -8.69
CA ASP A 180 -4.44 3.57 -9.32
C ASP A 180 -3.44 2.41 -9.06
N PHE A 181 -3.35 1.49 -10.02
CA PHE A 181 -2.43 0.36 -9.94
C PHE A 181 -0.95 0.74 -10.10
N THR A 182 -0.61 2.00 -10.38
CA THR A 182 0.80 2.47 -10.53
C THR A 182 1.36 3.15 -9.28
N ARG A 183 0.60 3.11 -8.17
CA ARG A 183 0.95 3.71 -6.88
C ARG A 183 2.25 3.17 -6.29
N LEU A 184 2.91 4.03 -5.52
CA LEU A 184 3.95 3.65 -4.57
C LEU A 184 3.33 3.51 -3.18
N ILE A 185 3.61 2.39 -2.51
CA ILE A 185 3.10 2.04 -1.18
C ILE A 185 4.26 1.98 -0.21
N ARG A 186 4.05 2.44 1.03
CA ARG A 186 5.10 2.44 2.05
C ARG A 186 5.52 1.01 2.37
N LEU A 187 6.82 0.75 2.36
CA LEU A 187 7.37 -0.57 2.66
C LEU A 187 7.15 -0.91 4.14
N PRO A 188 6.50 -2.03 4.50
CA PRO A 188 6.42 -2.47 5.89
C PRO A 188 7.82 -2.72 6.46
N GLY A 189 8.03 -2.30 7.70
CA GLY A 189 9.34 -2.24 8.37
C GLY A 189 10.15 -0.97 8.09
N SER A 190 9.69 -0.08 7.20
CA SER A 190 10.32 1.22 6.96
C SER A 190 9.79 2.33 7.87
N LEU A 191 10.56 3.40 8.03
CA LEU A 191 10.11 4.56 8.80
C LEU A 191 9.15 5.44 8.00
N ASN A 192 8.27 6.08 8.76
CA ASN A 192 7.50 7.24 8.36
C ASN A 192 7.96 8.43 9.20
N VAL A 193 8.99 9.13 8.71
CA VAL A 193 9.58 10.26 9.42
C VAL A 193 8.78 11.54 9.11
N LYS A 194 8.36 12.22 10.16
CA LYS A 194 7.74 13.54 10.16
C LYS A 194 8.61 14.48 10.99
N LYS A 195 8.30 15.79 10.94
CA LYS A 195 9.03 16.83 11.66
C LYS A 195 9.33 16.47 13.12
N ASP A 196 8.34 15.93 13.83
CA ASP A 196 8.42 15.69 15.28
C ASP A 196 8.29 14.21 15.68
N SER A 197 8.29 13.28 14.70
CA SER A 197 8.14 11.84 15.00
C SER A 197 8.69 10.94 13.90
N ALA A 198 9.16 9.76 14.27
CA ALA A 198 9.49 8.70 13.33
C ALA A 198 8.83 7.40 13.83
N ARG A 199 7.88 6.88 13.07
CA ARG A 199 7.18 5.64 13.40
C ARG A 199 7.36 4.62 12.29
N ALA A 200 7.53 3.36 12.68
CA ALA A 200 7.61 2.27 11.72
C ALA A 200 6.24 2.00 11.07
N CYS A 201 6.25 1.77 9.77
CA CYS A 201 5.19 1.06 9.07
C CYS A 201 5.24 -0.40 9.53
N THR A 202 4.16 -0.97 10.08
CA THR A 202 4.23 -2.31 10.72
C THR A 202 3.14 -3.23 10.21
N ILE A 203 3.51 -4.49 9.98
CA ILE A 203 2.54 -5.53 9.64
C ILE A 203 1.76 -5.86 10.91
N ILE A 204 0.43 -5.73 10.84
CA ILE A 204 -0.51 -6.14 11.88
C ILE A 204 -0.87 -7.61 11.69
N LYS A 205 -1.12 -8.03 10.45
CA LYS A 205 -1.49 -9.40 10.10
C LYS A 205 -1.07 -9.73 8.68
N ASP A 206 -0.60 -10.94 8.48
CA ASP A 206 -0.25 -11.55 7.20
C ASP A 206 -0.97 -12.90 7.13
N SER A 207 -1.79 -13.13 6.09
CA SER A 207 -2.62 -14.33 5.95
C SER A 207 -2.76 -14.77 4.51
#